data_AF-A0A7J4FM05-F1
#
_entry.id   AF-A0A7J4FM05-F1
#
_cell.length_a   1.000
_cell.length_b   1.000
_cell.length_c   1.000
_cell.angle_alpha   90.00
_cell.angle_beta   90.00
_cell.angle_gamma   90.00
#
_symmetry.space_group_name_H-M   'P 1'
#
loop_
_entity.id
_entity.type
_entity.pdbx_description
1 polymer ?
#
loop_
_entity_poly.entity_id
_entity_poly.type
_entity_poly.pdbx_seq_one_letter_code
_entity_poly.pdbx_strand_id
1 'polypeptide(L)'
;MMLQKEKVLVIGLGEVGGSLYEVLVESGKFSVFAFDLDMNKMRKMEASIPEGRVDVMHVCIPCYNREKFVKFVLKYIEKFDPEITIINSTVPPGTTEELKEKSKHLIAHSPVRGVHKSQEHMKWELRHWTKYVGGTDDKSAELASKHFKKLGLKVKVLKSSRETELAKLFETTYRAWMIACFQEM
;
A
#
# COMPACT_ATOMS: atom_id res chain seq x y z
N MET A 1 -22.40 -9.91 -20.46
CA MET A 1 -20.95 -9.64 -20.58
C MET A 1 -20.38 -9.64 -19.17
N MET A 2 -19.59 -10.64 -18.78
CA MET A 2 -18.91 -10.58 -17.49
C MET A 2 -17.89 -9.44 -17.55
N LEU A 3 -18.08 -8.39 -16.74
CA LEU A 3 -17.09 -7.32 -16.58
C LEU A 3 -15.77 -7.96 -16.12
N GLN A 4 -14.69 -7.68 -16.82
CA GLN A 4 -13.36 -8.15 -16.45
C GLN A 4 -13.00 -7.62 -15.07
N LYS A 5 -12.61 -8.51 -14.15
CA LYS A 5 -12.17 -8.11 -12.82
C LYS A 5 -10.87 -7.31 -12.92
N GLU A 6 -10.79 -6.27 -12.10
CA GLU A 6 -9.57 -5.47 -11.94
C GLU A 6 -8.44 -6.34 -11.39
N LYS A 7 -7.28 -6.29 -12.03
CA LYS A 7 -6.06 -7.01 -11.68
C LYS A 7 -5.30 -6.23 -10.61
N VAL A 8 -5.18 -6.80 -9.42
CA VAL A 8 -4.52 -6.18 -8.26
C VAL A 8 -3.28 -6.97 -7.88
N LEU A 9 -2.13 -6.31 -7.83
CA LEU A 9 -0.85 -6.88 -7.44
C LEU A 9 -0.40 -6.35 -6.08
N VAL A 10 -0.01 -7.23 -5.16
CA VAL A 10 0.62 -6.87 -3.90
C VAL A 10 2.11 -7.20 -3.93
N ILE A 11 2.96 -6.18 -3.81
CA ILE A 11 4.42 -6.32 -3.71
C ILE A 11 4.83 -6.38 -2.23
N GLY A 12 5.37 -7.52 -1.83
CA GLY A 12 5.78 -7.83 -0.46
C GLY A 12 4.64 -8.47 0.34
N LEU A 13 4.85 -9.69 0.83
CA LEU A 13 3.91 -10.51 1.60
C LEU A 13 4.34 -10.60 3.09
N GLY A 14 4.83 -9.49 3.64
CA GLY A 14 5.01 -9.32 5.09
C GLY A 14 3.68 -9.20 5.83
N GLU A 15 3.70 -8.76 7.09
CA GLU A 15 2.48 -8.64 7.92
C GLU A 15 1.40 -7.78 7.26
N VAL A 16 1.79 -6.62 6.72
CA VAL A 16 0.87 -5.71 6.03
C VAL A 16 0.40 -6.29 4.70
N GLY A 17 1.34 -6.65 3.83
CA GLY A 17 1.01 -7.05 2.47
C GLY A 17 0.30 -8.40 2.40
N GLY A 18 0.66 -9.36 3.24
CA GLY A 18 -0.04 -10.63 3.36
C GLY A 18 -1.49 -10.46 3.84
N SER A 19 -1.71 -9.62 4.85
CA SER A 19 -3.06 -9.31 5.31
C SER A 19 -3.89 -8.58 4.25
N LEU A 20 -3.28 -7.63 3.54
CA LEU A 20 -3.94 -6.94 2.43
C LEU A 20 -4.29 -7.89 1.28
N TYR A 21 -3.38 -8.80 0.93
CA TYR A 21 -3.60 -9.83 -0.08
C TYR A 21 -4.82 -10.69 0.25
N GLU A 22 -4.89 -11.22 1.47
CA GLU A 22 -6.05 -12.00 1.92
C GLU A 22 -7.35 -11.17 1.90
N VAL A 23 -7.31 -9.93 2.38
CA VAL A 23 -8.49 -9.04 2.36
C VAL A 23 -9.00 -8.81 0.93
N LEU A 24 -8.09 -8.68 -0.04
CA LEU A 24 -8.41 -8.55 -1.46
C LEU A 24 -9.01 -9.85 -2.01
N VAL A 25 -8.41 -11.00 -1.72
CA VAL A 25 -8.89 -12.34 -2.16
C VAL A 25 -10.28 -12.63 -1.60
N GLU A 26 -10.44 -12.49 -0.27
CA GLU A 26 -11.70 -12.70 0.46
C GLU A 26 -12.85 -11.82 -0.08
N SER A 27 -12.53 -10.65 -0.65
CA SER A 27 -13.57 -9.77 -1.20
C SER A 27 -14.26 -10.34 -2.44
N GLY A 28 -13.61 -11.22 -3.19
CA GLY A 28 -14.11 -11.77 -4.45
C GLY A 28 -14.24 -10.77 -5.61
N LYS A 29 -13.89 -9.48 -5.42
CA LYS A 29 -14.11 -8.38 -6.38
C LYS A 29 -12.99 -8.19 -7.40
N PHE A 30 -11.84 -8.82 -7.18
CA PHE A 30 -10.60 -8.58 -7.93
C PHE A 30 -9.99 -9.89 -8.43
N SER A 31 -9.12 -9.77 -9.43
CA SER A 31 -8.13 -10.81 -9.77
C SER A 31 -6.84 -10.46 -9.04
N VAL A 32 -6.54 -11.20 -7.97
CA VAL A 32 -5.49 -10.82 -7.02
C VAL A 32 -4.22 -11.62 -7.27
N PHE A 33 -3.09 -10.93 -7.28
CA PHE A 33 -1.76 -11.47 -7.48
C PHE A 33 -0.83 -10.93 -6.41
N ALA A 34 0.32 -11.59 -6.22
CA ALA A 34 1.37 -11.09 -5.35
C ALA A 34 2.76 -11.33 -5.92
N PHE A 35 3.73 -10.62 -5.36
CA PHE A 35 5.14 -10.87 -5.59
C PHE A 35 5.94 -10.61 -4.31
N ASP A 36 6.68 -11.61 -3.86
CA ASP A 36 7.69 -11.50 -2.79
C ASP A 36 8.98 -12.19 -3.26
N LEU A 37 10.12 -11.73 -2.78
CA LEU A 37 11.41 -12.38 -3.04
C LEU A 37 11.52 -13.72 -2.30
N ASP A 38 10.79 -13.88 -1.20
CA ASP A 38 10.71 -15.11 -0.44
C ASP A 38 9.66 -16.05 -1.04
N MET A 39 10.15 -17.07 -1.76
CA MET A 39 9.31 -18.08 -2.40
C MET A 39 8.50 -18.92 -1.40
N ASN A 40 8.92 -19.02 -0.13
CA ASN A 40 8.13 -19.72 0.88
C ASN A 40 6.86 -18.96 1.22
N LYS A 41 6.91 -17.61 1.27
CA LYS A 41 5.72 -16.78 1.48
C LYS A 41 4.74 -16.89 0.32
N MET A 42 5.26 -16.86 -0.91
CA MET A 42 4.46 -17.07 -2.12
C MET A 42 3.70 -18.40 -2.07
N ARG A 43 4.40 -19.49 -1.73
CA ARG A 43 3.78 -20.83 -1.59
C ARG A 43 2.76 -20.89 -0.45
N LYS A 44 3.09 -20.34 0.72
CA LYS A 44 2.21 -20.35 1.89
C LYS A 44 0.87 -19.67 1.63
N MET A 45 0.86 -18.60 0.84
CA MET A 45 -0.36 -17.85 0.49
C MET A 45 -0.99 -18.30 -0.83
N GLU A 46 -0.46 -19.37 -1.45
CA GLU A 46 -0.88 -19.87 -2.76
C GLU A 46 -0.94 -18.73 -3.81
N ALA A 47 -0.01 -17.78 -3.70
CA ALA A 47 -0.04 -16.57 -4.50
C ALA A 47 0.60 -16.80 -5.87
N SER A 48 0.02 -16.17 -6.88
CA SER A 48 0.53 -16.18 -8.25
C SER A 48 1.04 -14.81 -8.67
N ILE A 49 1.96 -14.80 -9.63
CA ILE A 49 2.52 -13.60 -10.25
C ILE A 49 1.68 -13.30 -11.50
N PRO A 50 1.30 -12.04 -11.76
CA PRO A 50 0.47 -11.72 -12.91
C PRO A 50 1.28 -11.81 -14.21
N GLU A 51 0.59 -12.14 -15.30
CA GLU A 51 1.08 -11.96 -16.65
C GLU A 51 0.68 -10.57 -17.18
N GLY A 52 1.67 -9.84 -17.69
CA GLY A 52 1.49 -8.52 -18.29
C GLY A 52 1.14 -7.42 -17.29
N ARG A 53 0.46 -6.39 -17.79
CA ARG A 53 0.08 -5.21 -17.02
C ARG A 53 -0.98 -5.49 -15.95
N VAL A 54 -0.96 -4.72 -14.89
CA VAL A 54 -1.94 -4.74 -13.79
C VAL A 54 -2.67 -3.40 -13.68
N ASP A 55 -3.83 -3.38 -13.03
CA ASP A 55 -4.58 -2.14 -12.85
C ASP A 55 -4.10 -1.42 -11.59
N VAL A 56 -3.93 -2.16 -10.49
CA VAL A 56 -3.49 -1.61 -9.20
C VAL A 56 -2.28 -2.38 -8.69
N MET A 57 -1.21 -1.66 -8.35
CA MET A 57 -0.06 -2.23 -7.65
C MET A 57 0.10 -1.64 -6.25
N HIS A 58 -0.06 -2.47 -5.22
CA HIS A 58 0.24 -2.11 -3.85
C HIS A 58 1.70 -2.38 -3.52
N VAL A 59 2.39 -1.39 -2.95
CA VAL A 59 3.76 -1.53 -2.47
C VAL A 59 3.75 -1.65 -0.94
N CYS A 60 4.16 -2.83 -0.44
CA CYS A 60 4.16 -3.21 0.98
C CYS A 60 5.56 -3.67 1.46
N ILE A 61 6.63 -3.27 0.76
CA ILE A 61 8.02 -3.57 1.13
C ILE A 61 8.58 -2.51 2.10
N PRO A 62 9.49 -2.86 3.01
CA PRO A 62 10.05 -1.88 3.96
C PRO A 62 10.90 -0.81 3.27
N CYS A 63 10.84 0.42 3.80
CA CYS A 63 11.65 1.56 3.32
C CYS A 63 12.73 1.94 4.34
N TYR A 64 13.79 1.14 4.43
CA TYR A 64 14.95 1.45 5.29
C TYR A 64 15.85 2.55 4.71
N ASN A 65 15.93 2.61 3.38
CA ASN A 65 16.69 3.61 2.64
C ASN A 65 15.84 4.08 1.45
N ARG A 66 15.59 5.39 1.39
CA ARG A 66 14.71 6.01 0.38
C ARG A 66 15.18 5.74 -1.04
N GLU A 67 16.46 5.95 -1.33
CA GLU A 67 17.01 5.78 -2.69
C GLU A 67 16.86 4.34 -3.19
N LYS A 68 17.19 3.36 -2.34
CA LYS A 68 17.00 1.95 -2.66
C LYS A 68 15.53 1.61 -2.84
N PHE A 69 14.65 2.11 -1.97
CA PHE A 69 13.21 1.90 -2.08
C PHE A 69 12.68 2.45 -3.41
N VAL A 70 13.00 3.69 -3.76
CA VAL A 70 12.61 4.33 -5.02
C VAL A 70 13.11 3.50 -6.21
N LYS A 71 14.39 3.09 -6.20
CA LYS A 71 14.98 2.24 -7.25
C LYS A 71 14.22 0.93 -7.44
N PHE A 72 13.85 0.25 -6.35
CA PHE A 72 13.11 -1.02 -6.45
C PHE A 72 11.67 -0.82 -6.93
N VAL A 73 10.97 0.19 -6.41
CA VAL A 73 9.59 0.48 -6.85
C VAL A 73 9.55 0.85 -8.33
N LEU A 74 10.50 1.65 -8.82
CA LEU A 74 10.60 1.96 -10.26
C LEU A 74 10.76 0.71 -11.12
N LYS A 75 11.59 -0.26 -10.69
CA LYS A 75 11.73 -1.55 -11.40
C LYS A 75 10.42 -2.35 -11.42
N TYR A 76 9.64 -2.31 -10.35
CA TYR A 76 8.34 -2.98 -10.32
C TYR A 76 7.31 -2.27 -11.21
N ILE A 77 7.30 -0.93 -11.23
CA ILE A 77 6.46 -0.14 -12.14
C ILE A 77 6.81 -0.48 -13.59
N GLU A 78 8.10 -0.49 -13.95
CA GLU A 78 8.55 -0.86 -15.30
C GLU A 78 8.15 -2.29 -15.69
N LYS A 79 8.27 -3.24 -14.74
CA LYS A 79 7.95 -4.65 -14.99
C LYS A 79 6.45 -4.91 -15.16
N PHE A 80 5.61 -4.26 -14.36
CA PHE A 80 4.19 -4.59 -14.25
C PHE A 80 3.25 -3.53 -14.83
N ASP A 81 3.76 -2.39 -15.30
CA ASP A 81 3.02 -1.31 -15.96
C ASP A 81 1.64 -1.01 -15.32
N PRO A 82 1.61 -0.68 -14.02
CA PRO A 82 0.35 -0.50 -13.31
C PRO A 82 -0.37 0.78 -13.73
N GLU A 83 -1.70 0.76 -13.84
CA GLU A 83 -2.47 2.01 -14.02
C GLU A 83 -2.28 2.96 -12.82
N ILE A 84 -2.28 2.42 -11.59
CA ILE A 84 -1.99 3.15 -10.35
C ILE A 84 -1.07 2.35 -9.43
N THR A 85 -0.04 3.00 -8.91
CA THR A 85 0.77 2.46 -7.80
C THR A 85 0.35 3.09 -6.47
N ILE A 86 0.08 2.25 -5.46
CA ILE A 86 -0.33 2.69 -4.12
C ILE A 86 0.70 2.23 -3.10
N ILE A 87 1.38 3.18 -2.48
CA ILE A 87 2.38 2.91 -1.44
C ILE A 87 1.69 2.77 -0.09
N ASN A 88 1.79 1.58 0.51
CA ASN A 88 1.29 1.28 1.86
C ASN A 88 2.36 1.35 2.94
N SER A 89 3.63 1.26 2.54
CA SER A 89 4.79 1.36 3.41
C SER A 89 4.92 2.74 4.04
N THR A 90 5.43 2.80 5.27
CA THR A 90 5.91 4.07 5.85
C THR A 90 7.14 4.53 5.08
N VAL A 91 7.10 5.74 4.53
CA VAL A 91 8.20 6.33 3.75
C VAL A 91 8.51 7.77 4.21
N PRO A 92 9.74 8.28 3.99
CA PRO A 92 10.05 9.68 4.24
C PRO A 92 9.23 10.64 3.34
N PRO A 93 8.94 11.87 3.79
CA PRO A 93 8.20 12.84 3.00
C PRO A 93 8.88 13.17 1.66
N GLY A 94 8.09 13.29 0.60
CA GLY A 94 8.52 13.50 -0.78
C GLY A 94 8.88 12.22 -1.55
N THR A 95 8.82 11.03 -0.94
CA THR A 95 9.17 9.78 -1.63
C THR A 95 8.19 9.47 -2.77
N THR A 96 6.90 9.69 -2.54
CA THR A 96 5.85 9.39 -3.53
C THR A 96 5.90 10.36 -4.72
N GLU A 97 6.21 11.63 -4.47
CA GLU A 97 6.38 12.65 -5.52
C GLU A 97 7.60 12.34 -6.39
N GLU A 98 8.73 11.95 -5.79
CA GLU A 98 9.93 11.54 -6.53
C GLU A 98 9.64 10.35 -7.47
N LEU A 99 8.87 9.37 -6.99
CA LEU A 99 8.44 8.24 -7.80
C LEU A 99 7.56 8.69 -8.98
N LYS A 100 6.64 9.64 -8.75
CA LYS A 100 5.80 10.22 -9.81
C LYS A 100 6.65 10.95 -10.85
N GLU A 101 7.62 11.74 -10.42
CA GLU A 101 8.50 12.49 -11.31
C GLU A 101 9.36 11.59 -12.19
N LYS A 102 9.91 10.51 -11.63
CA LYS A 102 10.80 9.58 -12.32
C LYS A 102 10.06 8.58 -13.21
N SER A 103 8.88 8.12 -12.81
CA SER A 103 8.11 7.12 -13.58
C SER A 103 7.10 7.73 -14.55
N LYS A 104 6.61 8.95 -14.29
CA LYS A 104 5.45 9.57 -14.93
C LYS A 104 4.13 8.79 -14.76
N HIS A 105 4.09 7.76 -13.92
CA HIS A 105 2.88 6.97 -13.64
C HIS A 105 1.96 7.66 -12.63
N LEU A 106 0.75 7.15 -12.45
CA LEU A 106 -0.12 7.60 -11.36
C LEU A 106 0.34 6.93 -10.06
N ILE A 107 0.50 7.72 -9.00
CA ILE A 107 1.01 7.21 -7.72
C ILE A 107 0.29 7.91 -6.56
N ALA A 108 -0.13 7.11 -5.59
CA ALA A 108 -0.69 7.58 -4.33
C ALA A 108 0.04 6.95 -3.14
N HIS A 109 0.06 7.68 -2.02
CA HIS A 109 0.48 7.17 -0.72
C HIS A 109 -0.74 6.97 0.16
N SER A 110 -0.88 5.76 0.68
CA SER A 110 -1.95 5.38 1.59
C SER A 110 -1.37 4.44 2.64
N PRO A 111 -0.74 4.97 3.70
CA PRO A 111 -0.04 4.15 4.67
C PRO A 111 -1.01 3.25 5.43
N VAL A 112 -0.52 2.09 5.88
CA VAL A 112 -1.30 1.23 6.79
C VAL A 112 -1.21 1.75 8.22
N ARG A 113 -2.31 1.61 8.93
CA ARG A 113 -2.47 1.97 10.34
C ARG A 113 -2.80 0.71 11.12
N GLY A 114 -2.43 0.70 12.39
CA GLY A 114 -2.72 -0.40 13.29
C GLY A 114 -1.50 -1.03 13.94
N VAL A 115 -1.77 -2.07 14.74
CA VAL A 115 -0.75 -2.81 15.49
C VAL A 115 -0.64 -4.24 14.95
N HIS A 116 0.59 -4.67 14.71
CA HIS A 116 0.91 -6.00 14.22
C HIS A 116 0.85 -7.04 15.36
N LYS A 117 -0.37 -7.44 15.73
CA LYS A 117 -0.58 -8.49 16.76
C LYS A 117 -0.66 -9.90 16.16
N SER A 118 -1.42 -10.03 15.08
CA SER A 118 -1.58 -11.27 14.30
C SER A 118 -2.11 -10.91 12.92
N GLN A 119 -2.10 -11.88 12.00
CA GLN A 119 -2.61 -11.68 10.65
C GLN A 119 -4.12 -11.38 10.65
N GLU A 120 -4.93 -12.14 11.41
CA GLU A 120 -6.36 -11.88 11.56
C GLU A 120 -6.65 -10.51 12.18
N HIS A 121 -5.86 -10.12 13.19
CA HIS A 121 -5.98 -8.79 13.79
C HIS A 121 -5.66 -7.70 12.76
N MET A 122 -4.63 -7.89 11.92
CA MET A 122 -4.31 -6.95 10.85
C MET A 122 -5.40 -6.86 9.78
N LYS A 123 -6.06 -7.97 9.41
CA LYS A 123 -7.23 -7.92 8.52
C LYS A 123 -8.36 -7.10 9.13
N TRP A 124 -8.62 -7.27 10.42
CA TRP A 124 -9.59 -6.45 11.13
C TRP A 124 -9.20 -4.96 11.11
N GLU A 125 -7.95 -4.62 11.42
CA GLU A 125 -7.44 -3.23 11.41
C GLU A 125 -7.63 -2.59 10.02
N LEU A 126 -7.29 -3.31 8.95
CA LEU A 126 -7.44 -2.86 7.56
C LEU A 126 -8.90 -2.55 7.20
N ARG A 127 -9.85 -3.34 7.71
CA ARG A 127 -11.30 -3.16 7.49
C ARG A 127 -11.90 -2.09 8.41
N HIS A 128 -11.39 -1.97 9.64
CA HIS A 128 -11.94 -1.12 10.68
C HIS A 128 -11.58 0.35 10.49
N TRP A 129 -10.32 0.65 10.19
CA TRP A 129 -9.84 2.03 10.14
C TRP A 129 -10.14 2.74 8.83
N THR A 130 -10.33 4.05 8.91
CA THR A 130 -10.38 4.91 7.72
C THR A 130 -9.04 4.89 7.00
N LYS A 131 -9.07 4.53 5.72
CA LYS A 131 -7.94 4.56 4.80
C LYS A 131 -7.73 5.99 4.31
N TYR A 132 -6.63 6.59 4.74
CA TYR A 132 -6.21 7.91 4.28
C TYR A 132 -5.47 7.78 2.94
N VAL A 133 -5.86 8.57 1.95
CA VAL A 133 -5.28 8.54 0.60
C VAL A 133 -4.72 9.93 0.28
N GLY A 134 -3.44 9.99 -0.06
CA GLY A 134 -2.79 11.18 -0.59
C GLY A 134 -2.26 10.89 -1.98
N GLY A 135 -2.89 11.45 -3.00
CA GLY A 135 -2.41 11.36 -4.39
C GLY A 135 -1.26 12.32 -4.65
N THR A 136 -0.43 12.02 -5.65
CA THR A 136 0.51 13.00 -6.22
C THR A 136 -0.17 14.01 -7.13
N ASP A 137 -1.36 13.66 -7.63
CA ASP A 137 -2.30 14.51 -8.35
C ASP A 137 -3.75 14.03 -8.06
N ASP A 138 -4.74 14.82 -8.48
CA ASP A 138 -6.16 14.51 -8.24
C ASP A 138 -6.58 13.17 -8.86
N LYS A 139 -6.06 12.84 -10.04
CA LYS A 139 -6.35 11.57 -10.72
C LYS A 139 -5.83 10.38 -9.93
N SER A 140 -4.62 10.48 -9.37
CA SER A 140 -4.01 9.44 -8.53
C SER A 140 -4.82 9.25 -7.24
N ALA A 141 -5.26 10.36 -6.62
CA ALA A 141 -6.11 10.30 -5.44
C ALA A 141 -7.48 9.67 -5.74
N GLU A 142 -8.07 10.00 -6.89
CA GLU A 142 -9.36 9.48 -7.33
C GLU A 142 -9.30 7.98 -7.59
N LEU A 143 -8.31 7.50 -8.36
CA LEU A 143 -8.15 6.06 -8.66
C LEU A 143 -7.91 5.25 -7.39
N ALA A 144 -7.00 5.70 -6.52
CA ALA A 144 -6.75 5.04 -5.25
C ALA A 144 -8.01 5.04 -4.36
N SER A 145 -8.77 6.14 -4.32
CA SER A 145 -10.02 6.20 -3.58
C SER A 145 -11.08 5.25 -4.14
N LYS A 146 -11.23 5.17 -5.47
CA LYS A 146 -12.16 4.27 -6.14
C LYS A 146 -11.82 2.82 -5.84
N HIS A 147 -10.54 2.44 -5.94
CA HIS A 147 -10.05 1.11 -5.62
C HIS A 147 -10.38 0.70 -4.17
N PHE A 148 -10.01 1.51 -3.18
CA PHE A 148 -10.29 1.18 -1.78
C PHE A 148 -11.78 1.18 -1.44
N LYS A 149 -12.59 2.07 -2.05
CA LYS A 149 -14.06 2.05 -1.91
C LYS A 149 -14.67 0.78 -2.52
N LYS A 150 -14.16 0.34 -3.67
CA LYS A 150 -14.56 -0.93 -4.31
C LYS A 150 -14.25 -2.11 -3.39
N LEU A 151 -13.10 -2.11 -2.71
CA LEU A 151 -12.78 -3.11 -1.68
C LEU A 151 -13.72 -3.06 -0.47
N GLY A 152 -14.46 -1.96 -0.27
CA GLY A 152 -15.43 -1.77 0.82
C GLY A 152 -14.85 -1.05 2.02
N LEU A 153 -13.70 -0.38 1.88
CA LEU A 153 -13.06 0.36 2.96
C LEU A 153 -13.62 1.79 3.08
N LYS A 154 -13.61 2.33 4.31
CA LYS A 154 -13.84 3.75 4.57
C LYS A 154 -12.63 4.54 4.06
N VAL A 155 -12.84 5.51 3.17
CA VAL A 155 -11.74 6.28 2.57
C VAL A 155 -11.90 7.76 2.88
N LYS A 156 -10.79 8.40 3.26
CA LYS A 156 -10.67 9.86 3.34
C LYS A 156 -9.49 10.33 2.49
N VAL A 157 -9.77 11.12 1.47
CA VAL A 157 -8.74 11.71 0.61
C VAL A 157 -8.20 12.98 1.28
N LEU A 158 -6.87 13.11 1.32
CA LEU A 158 -6.14 14.28 1.81
C LEU A 158 -5.58 15.09 0.63
N LYS A 159 -4.97 16.24 0.91
CA LYS A 159 -4.56 17.21 -0.14
C LYS A 159 -3.38 16.71 -0.96
N SER A 160 -2.48 15.92 -0.40
CA SER A 160 -1.30 15.42 -1.11
C SER A 160 -0.74 14.13 -0.51
N SER A 161 0.08 13.43 -1.29
CA SER A 161 0.90 12.32 -0.80
C SER A 161 1.84 12.76 0.32
N ARG A 162 2.46 13.94 0.22
CA ARG A 162 3.32 14.50 1.28
C ARG A 162 2.57 14.66 2.61
N GLU A 163 1.29 15.01 2.58
CA GLU A 163 0.45 15.08 3.79
C GLU A 163 0.28 13.70 4.44
N THR A 164 0.00 12.64 3.68
CA THR A 164 -0.14 11.29 4.25
C THR A 164 1.20 10.70 4.72
N GLU A 165 2.31 11.03 4.07
CA GLU A 165 3.66 10.64 4.50
C GLU A 165 4.01 11.28 5.85
N LEU A 166 3.81 12.59 5.99
CA LEU A 166 4.02 13.33 7.24
C LEU A 166 3.09 12.85 8.34
N ALA A 167 1.80 12.68 8.06
CA ALA A 167 0.82 12.23 9.05
C ALA A 167 1.18 10.86 9.62
N LYS A 168 1.72 9.96 8.80
CA LYS A 168 2.13 8.63 9.25
C LYS A 168 3.31 8.69 10.21
N LEU A 169 4.33 9.47 9.87
CA LEU A 169 5.50 9.64 10.75
C LEU A 169 5.09 10.31 12.06
N PHE A 170 4.27 11.37 11.98
CA PHE A 170 3.76 12.06 13.16
C PHE A 170 2.98 11.12 14.08
N GLU A 171 2.07 10.28 13.55
CA GLU A 171 1.33 9.28 14.32
C GLU A 171 2.28 8.39 15.15
N THR A 172 3.32 7.86 14.51
CA THR A 172 4.27 6.94 15.16
C THR A 172 5.20 7.65 16.15
N THR A 173 5.67 8.84 15.81
CA THR A 173 6.54 9.65 16.67
C THR A 173 5.79 10.12 17.90
N TYR A 174 4.55 10.60 17.73
CA TYR A 174 3.70 11.03 18.85
C TYR A 174 3.44 9.87 19.81
N ARG A 175 3.14 8.67 19.29
CA ARG A 175 2.98 7.48 20.13
C ARG A 175 4.25 7.14 20.92
N ALA A 176 5.42 7.17 20.28
CA ALA A 176 6.69 6.89 20.94
C ALA A 176 7.02 7.94 22.02
N TRP A 177 6.77 9.22 21.72
CA TRP A 177 6.92 10.31 22.67
C TRP A 177 6.08 10.11 23.92
N MET A 178 4.79 9.78 23.76
CA MET A 178 3.91 9.50 24.89
C MET A 178 4.44 8.36 25.77
N ILE A 179 4.93 7.27 25.16
CA ILE A 179 5.51 6.13 25.90
C ILE A 179 6.73 6.60 26.70
N ALA A 180 7.65 7.32 26.07
CA ALA A 180 8.86 7.81 26.73
C ALA A 180 8.53 8.73 27.91
N CYS A 181 7.62 9.70 27.74
CA CYS A 181 7.22 10.60 28.82
C CYS A 181 6.65 9.85 30.03
N PHE A 182 5.86 8.79 29.82
CA PHE A 182 5.31 8.00 30.94
C PHE A 182 6.33 7.04 31.58
N GLN A 183 7.41 6.67 30.88
CA GLN A 183 8.49 5.86 31.46
C GLN A 183 9.41 6.66 32.38
N GLU A 184 9.52 7.97 32.15
CA GLU A 184 10.36 8.89 32.94
C GLU A 184 9.60 9.53 34.13
N MET A 185 8.32 9.22 34.32
CA MET A 185 7.51 9.64 35.49
C MET A 185 7.55 8.60 36.60
#